data_AF-A0A7K6NYW9-F1
#
_entry.id   AF-A0A7K6NYW9-F1
#
_cell.length_a   1.000
_cell.length_b   1.000
_cell.length_c   1.000
_cell.angle_alpha   90.00
_cell.angle_beta   90.00
_cell.angle_gamma   90.00
#
_symmetry.space_group_name_H-M   'P 1'
#
loop_
_entity.id
_entity.type
_entity.pdbx_description
1 polymer ?
#
loop_
_entity_poly.entity_id
_entity_poly.type
_entity_poly.pdbx_seq_one_letter_code
_entity_poly.pdbx_strand_id
1 'polypeptide(L)' 'SRCRLKVLDMTGLQDDDTDRGPEWMSLWSCTVALAKACVEVSKHHQECLKCDSKRHEGPSGASAV' A
#
# COMPACT_ATOMS: atom_id res chain seq x y z
N SER A 1 -21.11 -1.86 -6.87
CA SER A 1 -19.79 -1.94 -6.23
C SER A 1 -19.78 -1.16 -4.93
N ARG A 2 -19.27 -1.76 -3.84
CA ARG A 2 -18.99 -1.04 -2.59
C ARG A 2 -17.50 -0.76 -2.50
N CYS A 3 -17.06 0.39 -3.01
CA CYS A 3 -15.68 0.83 -2.84
C CYS A 3 -15.51 1.33 -1.39
N ARG A 4 -14.58 0.75 -0.63
CA ARG A 4 -14.23 1.21 0.73
C ARG A 4 -13.00 2.12 0.62
N LEU A 5 -13.20 3.42 0.80
CA LEU A 5 -12.11 4.37 0.87
C LEU A 5 -11.41 4.27 2.24
N LYS A 6 -10.08 4.32 2.25
CA LYS A 6 -9.28 4.49 3.46
C LYS A 6 -8.70 5.90 3.45
N VAL A 7 -8.87 6.62 4.55
CA VAL A 7 -8.35 7.99 4.73
C VAL A 7 -7.21 7.93 5.74
N LEU A 8 -6.10 8.59 5.40
CA LEU A 8 -4.98 8.80 6.30
C LEU A 8 -5.03 10.25 6.79
N ASP A 9 -5.10 10.44 8.10
CA ASP A 9 -4.98 11.76 8.72
C ASP A 9 -3.49 12.13 8.84
N MET A 10 -3.15 13.33 8.40
CA MET A 10 -1.79 13.88 8.50
C MET A 10 -1.76 15.23 9.23
N THR A 11 -2.87 15.66 9.83
CA THR A 11 -3.01 16.99 10.46
C THR A 11 -2.19 17.15 11.76
N GLY A 12 -1.37 16.17 12.14
CA GLY A 12 -0.42 16.25 13.26
C GLY A 12 1.04 16.02 12.89
N LEU A 13 1.37 15.89 11.60
CA LEU A 13 2.75 15.73 11.16
C LEU A 13 3.44 17.09 11.27
N GLN A 14 4.35 17.24 12.24
CA GLN A 14 5.15 18.46 12.36
C GLN A 14 6.02 18.64 11.13
N ASP A 15 5.89 19.82 10.50
CA ASP A 15 6.89 20.39 9.61
C ASP A 15 8.00 20.88 10.55
N ASP A 16 8.87 19.97 10.99
CA ASP A 16 9.97 20.28 11.91
C ASP A 16 11.04 21.09 11.16
N ASP A 17 10.66 22.31 10.79
CA ASP A 17 11.47 23.37 10.17
C ASP A 17 12.58 23.88 11.11
N THR A 18 12.55 23.44 12.38
CA THR A 18 13.28 24.11 13.44
C THR A 18 14.72 23.64 13.59
N ASP A 19 15.12 22.48 13.05
CA ASP A 19 16.48 21.95 13.29
C ASP A 19 17.12 21.08 12.19
N ARG A 20 16.51 20.91 11.00
CA ARG A 20 17.10 20.11 9.92
C ARG A 20 17.27 20.91 8.64
N GLY A 21 18.52 20.98 8.18
CA GLY A 21 18.97 21.81 7.05
C GLY A 21 18.25 21.54 5.72
N PRO A 22 18.60 22.30 4.65
CA PRO A 22 17.83 22.46 3.39
C PRO A 22 17.56 21.17 2.58
N GLU A 23 18.05 20.03 3.04
CA GLU A 23 17.85 18.69 2.48
C GLU A 23 16.50 18.07 2.90
N TRP A 24 15.84 18.59 3.93
CA TRP A 24 14.58 18.02 4.40
C TRP A 24 13.45 18.29 3.40
N MET A 25 12.67 17.24 3.11
CA MET A 25 11.53 17.33 2.21
C MET A 25 10.42 18.12 2.88
N SER A 26 9.92 19.16 2.18
CA SER A 26 8.72 19.88 2.63
C SER A 26 7.58 18.91 2.92
N LEU A 27 6.69 19.26 3.86
CA LEU A 27 5.49 18.47 4.16
C LEU A 27 4.70 18.06 2.91
N TRP A 28 4.64 18.95 1.91
CA TRP A 28 4.04 18.64 0.61
C TRP A 28 4.77 17.52 -0.14
N SER A 29 6.10 17.59 -0.21
CA SER A 29 6.93 16.56 -0.84
C SER A 29 6.78 15.21 -0.13
N CYS A 30 6.76 15.21 1.20
CA CYS A 30 6.47 14.02 2.02
C CYS A 30 5.09 13.44 1.71
N THR A 31 4.07 14.30 1.62
CA THR A 31 2.69 13.90 1.27
C THR A 31 2.63 13.23 -0.09
N VAL A 32 3.30 13.81 -1.09
CA VAL A 32 3.34 13.25 -2.46
C VAL A 32 4.07 11.91 -2.48
N ALA A 33 5.22 11.80 -1.81
CA ALA A 33 5.98 10.55 -1.72
C ALA A 33 5.15 9.43 -1.09
N LEU A 34 4.46 9.74 0.02
CA LEU A 34 3.59 8.79 0.71
C LEU A 34 2.39 8.36 -0.14
N ALA A 35 1.71 9.31 -0.79
CA ALA A 35 0.59 9.01 -1.67
C ALA A 35 1.00 8.06 -2.81
N LYS A 36 2.18 8.27 -3.42
CA LYS A 36 2.74 7.38 -4.44
C LYS A 36 3.02 5.98 -3.89
N ALA A 37 3.62 5.88 -2.70
CA ALA A 37 3.87 4.60 -2.05
C ALA A 37 2.57 3.83 -1.75
N CYS A 38 1.53 4.51 -1.27
CA CYS A 38 0.22 3.89 -1.02
C CYS A 38 -0.43 3.32 -2.29
N VAL A 39 -0.31 4.02 -3.41
CA VAL A 39 -0.80 3.54 -4.71
C VAL A 39 -0.06 2.28 -5.14
N GLU A 40 1.27 2.27 -5.02
CA GLU A 40 2.09 1.13 -5.42
C GLU A 40 1.82 -0.11 -4.57
N VAL A 41 1.77 0.06 -3.24
CA VAL A 41 1.42 -1.01 -2.30
C VAL A 41 0.02 -1.58 -2.60
N SER A 42 -0.94 -0.74 -2.97
CA SER A 42 -2.29 -1.19 -3.29
C SER A 42 -2.34 -2.05 -4.57
N LYS A 43 -1.56 -1.68 -5.60
CA LYS A 43 -1.42 -2.48 -6.81
C LYS A 43 -0.79 -3.83 -6.51
N HIS A 44 0.32 -3.81 -5.78
CA HIS A 44 1.05 -5.03 -5.44
C HIS A 44 0.21 -5.96 -4.56
N HIS A 45 -0.58 -5.42 -3.63
CA HIS A 45 -1.53 -6.19 -2.84
C HIS A 45 -2.61 -6.84 -3.71
N GLN A 46 -3.17 -6.10 -4.67
CA GLN A 46 -4.17 -6.63 -5.60
C GLN A 46 -3.60 -7.72 -6.51
N GLU A 47 -2.34 -7.58 -6.94
CA GLU A 47 -1.62 -8.58 -7.73
C GLU A 47 -1.32 -9.85 -6.92
N CYS A 48 -0.84 -9.72 -5.68
CA CYS A 48 -0.64 -10.85 -4.78
C CYS A 48 -1.95 -11.62 -4.54
N LEU A 49 -3.05 -10.91 -4.23
CA LEU A 49 -4.37 -11.55 -4.04
C LEU A 49 -4.85 -12.30 -5.29
N LYS A 50 -4.61 -11.76 -6.49
CA LYS A 50 -4.93 -12.46 -7.75
C LYS A 50 -4.07 -13.72 -7.92
N CYS A 51 -2.80 -13.68 -7.52
CA CYS A 51 -1.90 -14.83 -7.60
C CYS A 51 -2.26 -15.94 -6.60
N ASP A 52 -2.68 -15.59 -5.38
CA ASP A 52 -3.12 -16.57 -4.38
C ASP A 52 -4.45 -17.23 -4.76
N SER A 53 -5.36 -16.51 -5.43
CA SER A 53 -6.61 -17.10 -5.92
C SER A 53 -6.39 -18.24 -6.93
N LYS A 54 -5.23 -18.29 -7.61
CA LYS A 54 -4.92 -19.34 -8.59
C LYS A 54 -4.25 -20.58 -7.97
N ARG A 55 -3.85 -20.51 -6.69
CA ARG A 55 -3.13 -21.59 -6.00
C ARG A 55 -4.03 -22.54 -5.19
N HIS A 56 -5.35 -22.33 -5.22
CA HIS A 56 -6.30 -23.17 -4.49
C HIS A 56 -6.99 -24.27 -5.32
N GLU A 57 -6.68 -24.43 -6.61
CA GLU A 57 -7.00 -25.67 -7.34
C GLU A 57 -5.76 -26.56 -7.41
N GLY A 58 -5.47 -27.25 -6.31
CA GLY A 58 -4.62 -28.44 -6.36
C GLY A 58 -5.40 -29.59 -7.02
N PRO A 59 -4.74 -30.51 -7.75
CA PRO A 59 -5.43 -31.65 -8.36
C PRO A 59 -6.04 -32.49 -7.24
N SER A 60 -7.37 -32.55 -7.22
CA SER A 60 -8.14 -33.43 -6.35
C SER A 60 -7.61 -34.85 -6.54
N GLY A 61 -6.93 -35.36 -5.51
CA GLY A 61 -6.38 -36.70 -5.51
C GLY A 61 -7.50 -37.72 -5.71
N ALA A 62 -7.56 -38.30 -6.91
CA ALA A 62 -8.25 -39.56 -7.14
C ALA A 62 -7.17 -40.64 -7.24
N SER A 63 -6.69 -41.07 -6.08
CA SER A 63 -6.04 -42.37 -5.92
C SER A 63 -6.63 -43.01 -4.68
N ALA A 64 -7.63 -43.86 -4.90
CA ALA A 64 -7.98 -44.94 -4.01
C ALA A 64 -8.47 -46.10 -4.90
N VAL A 65 -7.92 -47.27 -4.57
CA VAL A 65 -7.87 -48.56 -5.27
C VAL A 65 -9.24 -49.13 -5.59
#